data_AF-A0A522DIF7-F1
#
_entry.id   AF-A0A522DIF7-F1
#
_cell.length_a   1.000
_cell.length_b   1.000
_cell.length_c   1.000
_cell.angle_alpha   90.00
_cell.angle_beta   90.00
_cell.angle_gamma   90.00
#
_symmetry.space_group_name_H-M   'P 1'
#
loop_
_entity.id
_entity.type
_entity.pdbx_description
1 polymer ?
#
loop_
_entity_poly.entity_id
_entity_poly.type
_entity_poly.pdbx_seq_one_letter_code
_entity_poly.pdbx_strand_id
1 'polypeptide(L)'
;MVYRAIGTVADRAGLTISFIEFQENASAWNYEIKVSADYPYTDEWSKKLEIAANLLAVDYQFLDVDFGFYIGRQVNSFIDENSLHYQVALISVAGFTALFQPGKIISQLGSGASIAAETKLPVVTDMPALDIALGGNGKFIDALTAKINLDIRDTNDSLPNTTKAVCVALLGIFRWREEYIFLSSITGAGRNSIGGAVWLGQEA
;
A
#
# COMPACT_ATOMS: atom_id res chain seq x y z
N MET A 1 -8.84 4.34 -19.80
CA MET A 1 -9.69 4.61 -18.63
C MET A 1 -8.90 5.44 -17.63
N VAL A 2 -9.57 6.26 -16.80
CA VAL A 2 -8.90 7.08 -15.77
C VAL A 2 -9.20 6.50 -14.40
N TYR A 3 -8.16 6.36 -13.58
CA TYR A 3 -8.26 5.89 -12.20
C TYR A 3 -7.60 6.89 -11.27
N ARG A 4 -8.19 7.13 -10.10
CA ARG A 4 -7.65 8.04 -9.09
C ARG A 4 -7.59 7.32 -7.75
N ALA A 5 -6.37 7.14 -7.26
CA ALA A 5 -6.13 6.35 -6.06
C ALA A 5 -5.12 7.05 -5.15
N ILE A 6 -5.25 6.80 -3.85
CA ILE A 6 -4.22 7.11 -2.87
C ILE A 6 -3.34 5.89 -2.70
N GLY A 7 -2.02 6.08 -2.74
CA GLY A 7 -1.03 5.10 -2.31
C GLY A 7 -0.35 5.56 -1.03
N THR A 8 -0.17 4.66 -0.07
CA THR A 8 0.53 4.95 1.18
C THR A 8 1.69 4.00 1.44
N VAL A 9 2.79 4.56 1.95
CA VAL A 9 4.01 3.84 2.33
C VAL A 9 4.42 4.29 3.71
N ALA A 10 4.51 3.34 4.65
CA ALA A 10 5.01 3.59 6.00
C ALA A 10 6.40 2.96 6.13
N ASP A 11 7.37 3.77 6.54
CA ASP A 11 8.72 3.30 6.89
C ASP A 11 9.12 3.80 8.29
N ARG A 12 10.41 3.84 8.61
CA ARG A 12 10.88 4.32 9.92
C ARG A 12 10.85 5.84 10.09
N ALA A 13 10.85 6.60 8.99
CA ALA A 13 10.84 8.06 9.03
C ALA A 13 9.42 8.61 9.15
N GLY A 14 8.45 7.94 8.54
CA GLY A 14 7.05 8.38 8.61
C GLY A 14 6.14 7.65 7.63
N LEU A 15 5.03 8.33 7.34
CA LEU A 15 4.01 7.90 6.40
C LEU A 15 4.00 8.83 5.19
N THR A 16 4.31 8.29 4.01
CA THR A 16 4.13 8.98 2.74
C THR A 16 2.73 8.69 2.21
N ILE A 17 2.01 9.74 1.81
CA ILE A 17 0.68 9.67 1.19
C ILE A 17 0.75 10.40 -0.15
N SER A 18 0.36 9.72 -1.22
CA SER A 18 0.36 10.28 -2.56
C SER A 18 -1.00 10.03 -3.23
N PHE A 19 -1.57 11.07 -3.84
CA PHE A 19 -2.74 10.98 -4.69
C PHE A 19 -2.32 10.98 -6.15
N ILE A 20 -2.66 9.91 -6.86
CA ILE A 20 -2.18 9.66 -8.22
C ILE A 20 -3.36 9.46 -9.15
N GLU A 21 -3.28 10.11 -10.31
CA GLU A 21 -4.15 9.81 -11.44
C GLU A 21 -3.42 8.87 -12.41
N PHE A 22 -4.05 7.76 -12.76
CA PHE A 22 -3.57 6.80 -13.75
C PHE A 22 -4.43 6.85 -14.99
N GLN A 23 -3.78 6.77 -16.15
CA GLN A 23 -4.44 6.68 -17.44
C GLN A 23 -3.97 5.41 -18.15
N GLU A 24 -4.92 4.54 -18.45
CA GLU A 24 -4.68 3.32 -19.22
C GLU A 24 -5.20 3.50 -20.64
N ASN A 25 -4.33 3.24 -21.63
CA ASN A 25 -4.68 3.25 -23.04
C ASN A 25 -4.04 2.04 -23.76
N ALA A 26 -4.86 1.09 -24.22
CA ALA A 26 -4.39 -0.14 -24.86
C ALA A 26 -3.26 -0.87 -24.09
N SER A 27 -3.46 -1.05 -22.77
CA SER A 27 -2.49 -1.66 -21.84
C SER A 27 -1.21 -0.85 -21.57
N ALA A 28 -1.05 0.32 -22.17
CA ALA A 28 -0.04 1.30 -21.75
C ALA A 28 -0.57 2.12 -20.58
N TRP A 29 0.23 2.24 -19.53
CA TRP A 29 -0.11 2.98 -18.32
C TRP A 29 0.74 4.23 -18.22
N ASN A 30 0.09 5.37 -18.00
CA ASN A 30 0.72 6.62 -17.61
C ASN A 30 0.17 7.05 -16.25
N TYR A 31 0.92 7.87 -15.53
CA TYR A 31 0.49 8.41 -14.25
C TYR A 31 0.92 9.87 -14.09
N GLU A 32 0.17 10.58 -13.25
CA GLU A 32 0.51 11.90 -12.78
C GLU A 32 0.31 11.93 -11.26
N ILE A 33 1.36 12.28 -10.52
CA ILE A 33 1.26 12.52 -9.09
C ILE A 33 0.62 13.89 -8.93
N LYS A 34 -0.64 13.92 -8.51
CA LYS A 34 -1.38 15.18 -8.31
C LYS A 34 -0.91 15.89 -7.05
N VAL A 35 -0.75 15.12 -5.97
CA VAL A 35 -0.31 15.61 -4.66
C VAL A 35 0.49 14.49 -3.97
N SER A 36 1.55 14.84 -3.27
CA SER A 36 2.24 13.93 -2.35
C SER A 36 2.73 14.69 -1.12
N ALA A 37 2.64 14.04 0.04
CA ALA A 37 3.14 14.59 1.30
C ALA A 37 3.76 13.47 2.16
N ASP A 38 4.77 13.85 2.93
CA ASP A 38 5.39 13.01 3.95
C ASP A 38 4.98 13.51 5.33
N TYR A 39 4.49 12.59 6.16
CA TYR A 39 4.06 12.85 7.52
C TYR A 39 5.02 12.14 8.50
N PRO A 40 6.01 12.86 9.06
CA PRO A 40 6.92 12.30 10.04
C PRO A 40 6.18 11.80 11.26
N TYR A 41 6.63 10.69 11.84
CA TYR A 41 6.04 10.22 13.10
C TYR A 41 6.42 11.13 14.26
N THR A 42 5.46 11.30 15.17
CA THR A 42 5.75 11.76 16.53
C THR A 42 6.67 10.76 17.24
N ASP A 43 7.44 11.20 18.23
CA ASP A 43 8.27 10.33 19.06
C ASP A 43 7.53 9.13 19.66
N GLU A 44 6.24 9.30 19.99
CA GLU A 44 5.39 8.22 20.49
C GLU A 44 5.21 7.12 19.45
N TRP A 45 4.78 7.48 18.23
CA TRP A 45 4.59 6.54 17.12
C TRP A 45 5.89 5.85 16.72
N SER A 46 6.99 6.59 16.64
CA SER A 46 8.31 6.01 16.35
C SER A 46 8.67 4.91 17.33
N LYS A 47 8.48 5.14 18.64
CA LYS A 47 8.74 4.15 19.69
C LYS A 47 7.81 2.94 19.61
N LYS A 48 6.51 3.15 19.35
CA LYS A 48 5.53 2.06 19.19
C LYS A 48 5.91 1.13 18.04
N LEU A 49 6.27 1.69 16.89
CA LEU A 49 6.60 0.93 15.68
C LEU A 49 7.98 0.26 15.76
N GLU A 50 8.95 0.89 16.43
CA GLU A 50 10.31 0.35 16.61
C GLU A 50 10.30 -1.02 17.30
N ILE A 51 9.44 -1.19 18.32
CA ILE A 51 9.36 -2.43 19.10
C ILE A 51 8.38 -3.46 18.52
N ALA A 52 7.68 -3.14 17.42
CA ALA A 52 6.58 -3.95 16.88
C ALA A 52 6.92 -5.43 16.73
N ALA A 53 8.11 -5.75 16.20
CA ALA A 53 8.57 -7.12 15.97
C ALA A 53 8.75 -7.95 17.26
N ASN A 54 8.86 -7.29 18.42
CA ASN A 54 9.14 -7.90 19.72
C ASN A 54 7.92 -7.89 20.66
N LEU A 55 6.78 -7.39 20.20
CA LEU A 55 5.54 -7.38 20.99
C LEU A 55 4.97 -8.78 21.14
N LEU A 56 4.25 -8.99 22.25
CA LEU A 56 3.37 -10.15 22.37
C LEU A 56 2.26 -10.06 21.33
N ALA A 57 1.70 -11.20 20.93
CA ALA A 57 0.68 -11.25 19.89
C ALA A 57 -0.51 -10.32 20.16
N VAL A 58 -0.97 -10.23 21.42
CA VAL A 58 -2.07 -9.35 21.81
C VAL A 58 -1.73 -7.86 21.60
N ASP A 59 -0.53 -7.44 22.02
CA ASP A 59 -0.09 -6.05 21.89
C ASP A 59 0.21 -5.70 20.44
N TYR A 60 0.71 -6.66 19.65
CA TYR A 60 0.86 -6.51 18.21
C TYR A 60 -0.48 -6.26 17.51
N GLN A 61 -1.53 -6.99 17.90
CA GLN A 61 -2.87 -6.79 17.35
C GLN A 61 -3.46 -5.43 17.73
N PHE A 62 -3.26 -4.98 18.98
CA PHE A 62 -3.64 -3.63 19.37
C PHE A 62 -2.89 -2.56 18.56
N LEU A 63 -1.58 -2.73 18.38
CA LEU A 63 -0.77 -1.82 17.57
C LEU A 63 -1.23 -1.80 16.11
N ASP A 64 -1.61 -2.93 15.53
CA ASP A 64 -2.12 -3.02 14.16
C ASP A 64 -3.40 -2.19 13.96
N VAL A 65 -4.34 -2.31 14.90
CA VAL A 65 -5.60 -1.55 14.92
C VAL A 65 -5.33 -0.06 15.11
N ASP A 66 -4.55 0.30 16.13
CA ASP A 66 -4.23 1.69 16.44
C ASP A 66 -3.51 2.37 15.26
N PHE A 67 -2.57 1.66 14.64
CA PHE A 67 -1.84 2.18 13.48
C PHE A 67 -2.74 2.29 12.25
N GLY A 68 -3.69 1.37 12.08
CA GLY A 68 -4.73 1.50 11.06
C GLY A 68 -5.58 2.77 11.24
N PHE A 69 -6.05 3.07 12.45
CA PHE A 69 -6.76 4.34 12.72
C PHE A 69 -5.85 5.56 12.52
N TYR A 70 -4.57 5.48 12.89
CA TYR A 70 -3.63 6.55 12.62
C TYR A 70 -3.50 6.83 11.11
N ILE A 71 -3.28 5.80 10.29
CA ILE A 71 -3.20 5.96 8.83
C ILE A 71 -4.50 6.55 8.29
N GLY A 72 -5.66 6.03 8.71
CA GLY A 72 -6.97 6.54 8.28
C GLY A 72 -7.14 8.03 8.57
N ARG A 73 -6.76 8.49 9.77
CA ARG A 73 -6.81 9.90 10.15
C ARG A 73 -5.86 10.75 9.31
N GLN A 74 -4.64 10.28 9.08
CA GLN A 74 -3.68 10.99 8.22
C GLN A 74 -4.18 11.10 6.78
N VAL A 75 -4.82 10.05 6.25
CA VAL A 75 -5.44 10.07 4.92
C VAL A 75 -6.60 11.07 4.86
N ASN A 76 -7.47 11.11 5.88
CA ASN A 76 -8.55 12.11 5.94
C ASN A 76 -8.00 13.53 5.99
N SER A 77 -7.01 13.81 6.85
CA SER A 77 -6.33 15.12 6.89
C SER A 77 -5.73 15.48 5.54
N PHE A 78 -5.04 14.53 4.89
CA PHE A 78 -4.46 14.74 3.56
C PHE A 78 -5.54 15.07 2.50
N ILE A 79 -6.70 14.41 2.56
CA ILE A 79 -7.83 14.70 1.66
C ILE A 79 -8.37 16.10 1.91
N ASP A 80 -8.55 16.49 3.18
CA ASP A 80 -9.09 17.80 3.59
C ASP A 80 -8.14 18.92 3.18
N GLU A 81 -6.85 18.82 3.53
CA GLU A 81 -5.78 19.77 3.25
C GLU A 81 -5.65 20.07 1.75
N ASN A 82 -5.94 19.07 0.91
CA ASN A 82 -5.78 19.16 -0.54
C ASN A 82 -7.11 19.20 -1.30
N SER A 83 -8.25 19.31 -0.61
CA SER A 83 -9.59 19.38 -1.20
C SER A 83 -9.90 18.23 -2.18
N LEU A 84 -9.51 17.00 -1.82
CA LEU A 84 -9.61 15.80 -2.68
C LEU A 84 -10.92 15.02 -2.53
N HIS A 85 -11.90 15.58 -1.79
CA HIS A 85 -13.20 14.93 -1.58
C HIS A 85 -13.86 14.49 -2.90
N TYR A 86 -14.46 13.29 -2.89
CA TYR A 86 -15.13 12.67 -4.04
C TYR A 86 -14.23 12.34 -5.24
N GLN A 87 -12.92 12.57 -5.16
CA GLN A 87 -11.98 12.26 -6.23
C GLN A 87 -11.24 10.93 -6.01
N VAL A 88 -11.15 10.47 -4.76
CA VAL A 88 -10.44 9.25 -4.36
C VAL A 88 -11.36 8.05 -4.55
N ALA A 89 -11.03 7.17 -5.51
CA ALA A 89 -11.78 5.95 -5.75
C ALA A 89 -11.35 4.79 -4.84
N LEU A 90 -10.07 4.77 -4.45
CA LEU A 90 -9.44 3.68 -3.71
C LEU A 90 -8.25 4.19 -2.90
N ILE A 91 -8.07 3.66 -1.70
CA ILE A 91 -6.85 3.82 -0.90
C ILE A 91 -6.09 2.49 -0.91
N SER A 92 -4.82 2.52 -1.24
CA SER A 92 -3.94 1.35 -1.24
C SER A 92 -2.82 1.57 -0.24
N VAL A 93 -2.62 0.60 0.66
CA VAL A 93 -1.77 0.76 1.83
C VAL A 93 -0.75 -0.36 1.85
N ALA A 94 0.53 0.00 1.79
CA ALA A 94 1.61 -0.96 2.03
C ALA A 94 1.71 -1.33 3.52
N GLY A 95 1.38 -0.41 4.43
CA GLY A 95 1.54 -0.59 5.86
C GLY A 95 3.02 -0.54 6.31
N PHE A 96 3.26 -0.74 7.60
CA PHE A 96 4.60 -0.77 8.19
C PHE A 96 5.07 -2.22 8.36
N THR A 97 6.09 -2.63 7.61
CA THR A 97 6.62 -4.01 7.68
C THR A 97 7.31 -4.26 9.01
N ALA A 98 6.61 -4.92 9.94
CA ALA A 98 7.14 -5.30 11.24
C ALA A 98 7.96 -6.59 11.18
N LEU A 99 7.54 -7.54 10.34
CA LEU A 99 8.21 -8.83 10.17
C LEU A 99 8.27 -9.20 8.69
N PHE A 100 9.42 -9.70 8.25
CA PHE A 100 9.59 -10.19 6.89
C PHE A 100 10.57 -11.37 6.85
N GLN A 101 10.08 -12.51 6.38
CA GLN A 101 10.87 -13.68 6.04
C GLN A 101 10.34 -14.26 4.70
N PRO A 102 11.11 -14.12 3.60
CA PRO A 102 10.70 -14.60 2.28
C PRO A 102 10.22 -16.06 2.28
N GLY A 103 9.15 -16.34 1.53
CA GLY A 103 8.54 -17.67 1.42
C GLY A 103 7.93 -18.22 2.72
N LYS A 104 7.83 -17.42 3.79
CA LYS A 104 7.30 -17.83 5.09
C LYS A 104 6.28 -16.86 5.67
N ILE A 105 6.68 -15.61 5.89
CA ILE A 105 5.80 -14.62 6.52
C ILE A 105 6.17 -13.20 6.08
N ILE A 106 5.14 -12.40 5.89
CA ILE A 106 5.22 -10.94 5.87
C ILE A 106 4.12 -10.44 6.80
N SER A 107 4.46 -9.50 7.68
CA SER A 107 3.50 -8.87 8.58
C SER A 107 3.66 -7.36 8.48
N GLN A 108 2.61 -6.72 8.00
CA GLN A 108 2.57 -5.28 7.78
C GLN A 108 1.49 -4.70 8.68
N LEU A 109 1.88 -3.81 9.58
CA LEU A 109 0.95 -3.10 10.46
C LEU A 109 0.16 -2.07 9.65
N GLY A 110 -1.10 -1.88 10.03
CA GLY A 110 -2.02 -0.95 9.41
C GLY A 110 -3.33 -1.64 9.06
N SER A 111 -4.12 -1.98 10.09
CA SER A 111 -5.39 -2.69 9.96
C SER A 111 -6.30 -2.07 8.89
N GLY A 112 -6.52 -2.78 7.79
CA GLY A 112 -7.32 -2.30 6.66
C GLY A 112 -8.78 -2.01 7.04
N ALA A 113 -9.35 -2.79 7.96
CA ALA A 113 -10.69 -2.53 8.51
C ALA A 113 -10.75 -1.19 9.25
N SER A 114 -9.73 -0.88 10.06
CA SER A 114 -9.67 0.37 10.84
C SER A 114 -9.52 1.58 9.91
N ILE A 115 -8.69 1.46 8.87
CA ILE A 115 -8.53 2.49 7.84
C ILE A 115 -9.84 2.71 7.08
N ALA A 116 -10.52 1.63 6.67
CA ALA A 116 -11.78 1.71 5.94
C ALA A 116 -12.91 2.32 6.80
N ALA A 117 -12.98 1.95 8.09
CA ALA A 117 -13.96 2.52 9.02
C ALA A 117 -13.74 4.02 9.25
N GLU A 118 -12.49 4.47 9.35
CA GLU A 118 -12.14 5.87 9.55
C GLU A 118 -12.36 6.72 8.29
N THR A 119 -11.99 6.20 7.12
CA THR A 119 -12.03 6.95 5.85
C THR A 119 -13.37 6.85 5.10
N LYS A 120 -14.16 5.81 5.38
CA LYS A 120 -15.39 5.45 4.63
C LYS A 120 -15.14 5.26 3.13
N LEU A 121 -13.92 4.90 2.77
CA LEU A 121 -13.48 4.65 1.40
C LEU A 121 -13.09 3.18 1.23
N PRO A 122 -13.07 2.67 -0.02
CA PRO A 122 -12.47 1.37 -0.30
C PRO A 122 -10.97 1.37 0.04
N VAL A 123 -10.50 0.34 0.73
CA VAL A 123 -9.11 0.17 1.14
C VAL A 123 -8.56 -1.17 0.67
N VAL A 124 -7.34 -1.17 0.11
CA VAL A 124 -6.56 -2.38 -0.18
C VAL A 124 -5.33 -2.45 0.72
N THR A 125 -5.16 -3.56 1.43
CA THR A 125 -4.00 -3.88 2.29
C THR A 125 -3.39 -5.22 1.91
N ASP A 126 -2.34 -5.67 2.61
CA ASP A 126 -1.81 -7.05 2.56
C ASP A 126 -1.42 -7.55 1.17
N MET A 127 -0.95 -6.64 0.30
CA MET A 127 -0.65 -6.95 -1.09
C MET A 127 0.26 -8.18 -1.27
N PRO A 128 1.46 -8.25 -0.68
CA PRO A 128 2.39 -9.37 -0.89
C PRO A 128 2.04 -10.64 -0.11
N ALA A 129 1.06 -10.61 0.81
CA ALA A 129 0.80 -11.72 1.73
C ALA A 129 0.47 -13.03 0.99
N LEU A 130 -0.35 -12.95 -0.07
CA LEU A 130 -0.72 -14.12 -0.86
C LEU A 130 0.46 -14.66 -1.69
N ASP A 131 1.30 -13.79 -2.24
CA ASP A 131 2.51 -14.22 -2.97
C ASP A 131 3.49 -14.95 -2.04
N ILE A 132 3.73 -14.40 -0.85
CA ILE A 132 4.57 -15.02 0.18
C ILE A 132 4.02 -16.38 0.63
N ALA A 133 2.69 -16.48 0.85
CA ALA A 133 2.03 -17.74 1.19
C ALA A 133 2.15 -18.81 0.08
N LEU A 134 2.30 -18.37 -1.18
CA LEU A 134 2.54 -19.23 -2.33
C LEU A 134 4.05 -19.54 -2.55
N GLY A 135 4.92 -19.15 -1.62
CA GLY A 135 6.37 -19.39 -1.68
C GLY A 135 7.15 -18.34 -2.47
N GLY A 136 6.51 -17.25 -2.89
CA GLY A 136 7.14 -16.14 -3.58
C GLY A 136 8.02 -15.27 -2.67
N ASN A 137 8.69 -14.29 -3.28
CA ASN A 137 9.57 -13.36 -2.58
C ASN A 137 8.87 -12.05 -2.14
N GLY A 138 7.62 -11.82 -2.53
CA GLY A 138 6.83 -10.64 -2.18
C GLY A 138 7.33 -9.32 -2.79
N LYS A 139 8.29 -9.35 -3.72
CA LYS A 139 8.87 -8.14 -4.33
C LYS A 139 7.93 -7.56 -5.40
N PHE A 140 7.01 -6.71 -4.97
CA PHE A 140 5.98 -6.15 -5.84
C PHE A 140 6.50 -5.14 -6.87
N ILE A 141 7.61 -4.45 -6.60
CA ILE A 141 8.17 -3.43 -7.52
C ILE A 141 8.65 -4.10 -8.81
N ASP A 142 9.41 -5.20 -8.70
CA ASP A 142 9.95 -5.95 -9.85
C ASP A 142 8.82 -6.55 -10.71
N ALA A 143 7.76 -7.04 -10.07
CA ALA A 143 6.59 -7.56 -10.76
C ALA A 143 5.84 -6.45 -11.52
N LEU A 144 5.77 -5.25 -10.95
CA LEU A 144 5.12 -4.11 -11.57
C LEU A 144 5.91 -3.59 -12.77
N THR A 145 7.21 -3.30 -12.61
CA THR A 145 8.06 -2.79 -13.71
C THR A 145 8.17 -3.76 -14.88
N ALA A 146 8.06 -5.08 -14.64
CA ALA A 146 8.00 -6.07 -15.72
C ALA A 146 6.61 -6.14 -16.41
N LYS A 147 5.52 -5.83 -15.71
CA LYS A 147 4.15 -5.96 -16.20
C LYS A 147 3.68 -4.75 -17.00
N ILE A 148 4.13 -3.56 -16.64
CA ILE A 148 3.72 -2.30 -17.26
C ILE A 148 4.91 -1.53 -17.80
N ASN A 149 4.74 -0.89 -18.95
CA ASN A 149 5.72 0.05 -19.48
C ASN A 149 5.64 1.39 -18.75
N LEU A 150 5.84 1.37 -17.42
CA LEU A 150 5.88 2.55 -16.57
C LEU A 150 7.34 2.98 -16.45
N ASP A 151 7.67 4.16 -16.96
CA ASP A 151 9.02 4.70 -16.86
C ASP A 151 9.29 5.17 -15.42
N ILE A 152 9.62 4.23 -14.54
CA ILE A 152 10.04 4.51 -13.17
C ILE A 152 11.52 4.85 -13.20
N ARG A 153 11.87 6.05 -13.70
CA ARG A 153 13.24 6.57 -13.63
C ARG A 153 13.55 6.90 -12.18
N ASP A 154 14.15 5.96 -11.46
CA ASP A 154 15.30 6.33 -10.62
C ASP A 154 16.24 5.14 -10.44
N THR A 155 17.46 5.31 -10.97
CA THR A 155 18.58 4.40 -10.86
C THR A 155 19.32 4.70 -9.55
N ASN A 156 19.00 3.98 -8.48
CA ASN A 156 19.89 3.58 -7.38
C ASN A 156 19.10 2.76 -6.34
N ASP A 157 19.79 1.96 -5.52
CA ASP A 157 19.24 0.90 -4.63
C ASP A 157 18.18 1.32 -3.58
N SER A 158 17.70 2.57 -3.58
CA SER A 158 16.59 3.04 -2.75
C SER A 158 15.62 3.93 -3.55
N LEU A 159 14.50 3.36 -4.00
CA LEU A 159 13.42 4.15 -4.59
C LEU A 159 12.84 5.15 -3.56
N PRO A 160 12.55 6.40 -3.95
CA PRO A 160 11.83 7.36 -3.10
C PRO A 160 10.47 6.81 -2.66
N ASN A 161 10.00 7.16 -1.46
CA ASN A 161 8.71 6.67 -0.97
C ASN A 161 7.55 7.16 -1.83
N THR A 162 7.64 8.36 -2.42
CA THR A 162 6.68 8.83 -3.41
C THR A 162 6.54 7.86 -4.58
N THR A 163 7.68 7.37 -5.11
CA THR A 163 7.69 6.40 -6.21
C THR A 163 7.12 5.05 -5.77
N LYS A 164 7.43 4.61 -4.55
CA LYS A 164 6.80 3.40 -3.97
C LYS A 164 5.29 3.58 -3.81
N ALA A 165 4.82 4.76 -3.41
CA ALA A 165 3.40 5.07 -3.26
C ALA A 165 2.66 5.01 -4.61
N VAL A 166 3.27 5.47 -5.71
CA VAL A 166 2.75 5.26 -7.07
C VAL A 166 2.56 3.77 -7.35
N CYS A 167 3.57 2.95 -7.09
CA CYS A 167 3.48 1.49 -7.27
C CYS A 167 2.33 0.91 -6.44
N VAL A 168 2.26 1.26 -5.15
CA VAL A 168 1.23 0.80 -4.22
C VAL A 168 -0.18 1.17 -4.68
N ALA A 169 -0.40 2.40 -5.13
CA ALA A 169 -1.70 2.84 -5.65
C ALA A 169 -2.11 2.05 -6.90
N LEU A 170 -1.17 1.79 -7.80
CA LEU A 170 -1.43 1.02 -9.01
C LEU A 170 -1.73 -0.44 -8.72
N LEU A 171 -1.05 -1.03 -7.73
CA LEU A 171 -1.35 -2.37 -7.25
C LEU A 171 -2.76 -2.49 -6.68
N GLY A 172 -3.24 -1.49 -5.94
CA GLY A 172 -4.63 -1.47 -5.52
C GLY A 172 -5.61 -1.43 -6.69
N ILE A 173 -5.31 -0.66 -7.75
CA ILE A 173 -6.13 -0.63 -8.96
C ILE A 173 -6.17 -2.01 -9.63
N PHE A 174 -5.03 -2.71 -9.75
CA PHE A 174 -5.01 -4.07 -10.27
C PHE A 174 -5.79 -5.03 -9.38
N ARG A 175 -5.65 -4.91 -8.06
CA ARG A 175 -6.44 -5.70 -7.13
C ARG A 175 -7.93 -5.48 -7.32
N TRP A 176 -8.35 -4.23 -7.47
CA TRP A 176 -9.75 -3.83 -7.69
C TRP A 176 -10.32 -4.39 -8.99
N ARG A 177 -9.48 -4.52 -10.02
CA ARG A 177 -9.82 -5.12 -11.32
C ARG A 177 -9.63 -6.63 -11.37
N GLU A 178 -9.24 -7.26 -10.27
CA GLU A 178 -8.92 -8.68 -10.17
C GLU A 178 -7.83 -9.13 -11.16
N GLU A 179 -6.86 -8.26 -11.42
CA GLU A 179 -5.72 -8.56 -12.28
C GLU A 179 -4.53 -9.09 -11.50
N TYR A 180 -3.76 -9.99 -12.12
CA TYR A 180 -2.56 -10.54 -11.50
C TYR A 180 -1.55 -9.44 -11.18
N ILE A 181 -1.21 -9.30 -9.91
CA ILE A 181 -0.16 -8.40 -9.42
C ILE A 181 1.18 -9.13 -9.45
N PHE A 182 1.21 -10.32 -8.86
CA PHE A 182 2.42 -11.12 -8.72
C PHE A 182 2.43 -12.22 -9.77
N LEU A 183 3.48 -12.24 -10.58
CA LEU A 183 3.72 -13.25 -11.58
C LEU A 183 4.68 -14.31 -11.01
N SER A 184 4.30 -15.59 -11.05
CA SER A 184 5.13 -16.67 -10.53
C SER A 184 6.50 -16.75 -11.20
N SER A 185 6.58 -16.38 -12.49
CA SER A 185 7.82 -16.32 -13.26
C SER A 185 8.82 -15.27 -12.74
N ILE A 186 8.36 -14.31 -11.92
CA ILE A 186 9.18 -13.24 -11.35
C ILE A 186 9.43 -13.49 -9.86
N THR A 187 8.39 -13.88 -9.11
CA THR A 187 8.48 -14.00 -7.64
C THR A 187 8.96 -15.36 -7.17
N GLY A 188 8.86 -16.40 -7.99
CA GLY A 188 9.09 -17.79 -7.62
C GLY A 188 7.90 -18.46 -6.93
N ALA A 189 6.75 -17.79 -6.82
CA ALA A 189 5.54 -18.36 -6.24
C ALA A 189 5.00 -19.54 -7.06
N GLY A 190 4.22 -20.42 -6.44
CA GLY A 190 3.63 -21.59 -7.11
C GLY A 190 2.63 -21.25 -8.23
N ARG A 191 2.02 -20.05 -8.20
CA ARG A 191 1.14 -19.54 -9.27
C ARG A 191 1.05 -18.01 -9.21
N ASN A 192 0.55 -17.40 -10.28
CA ASN A 192 0.22 -15.98 -10.30
C ASN A 192 -0.85 -15.65 -9.24
N SER A 193 -0.80 -14.44 -8.69
CA SER A 193 -1.79 -14.00 -7.70
C SER A 193 -2.18 -12.53 -7.89
N ILE A 194 -3.43 -12.23 -7.55
CA ILE A 194 -3.97 -10.86 -7.57
C ILE A 194 -3.61 -10.07 -6.31
N GLY A 195 -2.94 -10.71 -5.32
CA GLY A 195 -2.57 -10.11 -4.04
C GLY A 195 -3.75 -9.54 -3.24
N GLY A 196 -3.47 -8.88 -2.13
CA GLY A 196 -4.32 -7.85 -1.52
C GLY A 196 -5.67 -8.26 -0.88
N ALA A 197 -5.94 -7.72 0.31
CA ALA A 197 -7.26 -7.75 0.95
C ALA A 197 -8.02 -6.46 0.62
N VAL A 198 -9.33 -6.58 0.34
CA VAL A 198 -10.22 -5.43 0.05
C VAL A 198 -11.17 -5.21 1.21
N TRP A 199 -11.25 -3.98 1.69
CA TRP A 199 -12.14 -3.53 2.75
C TRP A 199 -13.05 -2.43 2.22
N LEU A 200 -14.37 -2.61 2.37
CA LEU A 200 -15.36 -1.63 1.92
C LEU A 200 -15.86 -0.85 3.14
N GLY A 201 -15.45 0.40 3.27
CA GLY A 201 -15.85 1.29 4.38
C GLY A 201 -17.21 1.96 4.20
N GLN A 202 -17.91 1.72 3.08
CA GLN A 202 -19.20 2.31 2.77
C GLN A 202 -20.35 1.42 3.25
N GLU A 203 -21.45 2.05 3.65
CA GLU A 203 -22.72 1.37 3.87
C GLU A 203 -23.34 0.98 2.52
N ALA A 204 -24.13 -0.11 2.53
CA ALA A 204 -24.78 -0.67 1.34
C ALA A 204 -26.05 0.07 0.93
#